data_AF-A0A1V4Q5D7-F1
#
_entry.id   AF-A0A1V4Q5D7-F1
#
_cell.length_a   1.000
_cell.length_b   1.000
_cell.length_c   1.000
_cell.angle_alpha   90.00
_cell.angle_beta   90.00
_cell.angle_gamma   90.00
#
_symmetry.space_group_name_H-M   'P 1'
#
loop_
_entity.id
_entity.type
_entity.pdbx_description
1 polymer ?
#
loop_
_entity_poly.entity_id
_entity_poly.type
_entity_poly.pdbx_seq_one_letter_code
_entity_poly.pdbx_strand_id
1 'polypeptide(L)'
;ASGLAMVTTPVAEAGPARGLAVAGVIGDVAATRLMERRMDSVAAEPLHHGRAGTLKRWAERLAVVGGIGALFSGRSRTVSAVSGVTLLAASACTRFGVFHAGIESAKDPRYTIIPQKRRLAARRAAGITDDSITTGY
;
A
#
# COMPACT_ATOMS: atom_id res chain seq x y z
N ALA A 1 13.15 1.84 -6.16
CA ALA A 1 14.59 1.97 -6.41
C ALA A 1 15.29 0.60 -6.43
N SER A 2 15.09 -0.25 -5.41
CA SER A 2 15.79 -1.55 -5.28
C SER A 2 15.55 -2.54 -6.43
N GLY A 3 14.34 -2.61 -7.01
CA GLY A 3 14.07 -3.48 -8.17
C GLY A 3 14.82 -3.08 -9.44
N LEU A 4 15.10 -1.79 -9.63
CA LEU A 4 15.91 -1.29 -10.74
C LEU A 4 17.40 -1.64 -10.54
N ALA A 5 17.89 -1.55 -9.30
CA ALA A 5 19.25 -1.93 -8.93
C ALA A 5 19.50 -3.45 -9.11
N MET A 6 18.51 -4.30 -8.84
CA MET A 6 18.61 -5.74 -9.11
C MET A 6 18.69 -6.10 -10.61
N VAL A 7 18.25 -5.20 -11.49
CA VAL A 7 18.33 -5.35 -12.94
C VAL A 7 19.68 -4.87 -13.47
N THR A 8 20.24 -3.81 -12.91
CA THR A 8 21.46 -3.16 -13.42
C THR A 8 22.75 -3.69 -12.78
N THR A 9 22.74 -4.22 -11.55
CA THR A 9 23.94 -4.63 -10.82
C THR A 9 24.30 -6.12 -11.03
N PRO A 10 25.58 -6.48 -11.29
CA PRO A 10 26.04 -7.87 -11.39
C PRO A 10 25.81 -8.68 -10.09
N VAL A 11 25.43 -9.95 -10.24
CA VAL A 11 25.00 -10.86 -9.14
C VAL A 11 26.07 -11.19 -8.09
N ALA A 12 27.36 -10.98 -8.40
CA ALA A 12 28.47 -11.21 -7.47
C ALA A 12 28.59 -10.14 -6.37
N GLU A 13 28.10 -8.92 -6.63
CA GLU A 13 28.06 -7.80 -5.66
C GLU A 13 26.64 -7.50 -5.15
N ALA A 14 25.63 -8.23 -5.63
CA ALA A 14 24.22 -7.94 -5.37
C ALA A 14 23.71 -8.35 -3.96
N GLY A 15 24.57 -8.81 -3.04
CA GLY A 15 24.18 -9.20 -1.68
C GLY A 15 23.42 -8.09 -0.91
N PRO A 16 23.98 -6.87 -0.81
CA PRO A 16 23.30 -5.72 -0.21
C PRO A 16 22.04 -5.30 -0.99
N ALA A 17 22.08 -5.39 -2.32
CA ALA A 17 20.94 -5.04 -3.18
C ALA A 17 19.74 -5.99 -2.97
N ARG A 18 19.98 -7.28 -2.72
CA ARG A 18 18.94 -8.26 -2.36
C ARG A 18 18.34 -7.94 -0.98
N GLY A 19 19.19 -7.62 0.00
CA GLY A 19 18.74 -7.21 1.34
C GLY A 19 17.83 -5.97 1.28
N LEU A 20 18.24 -4.94 0.53
CA LEU A 20 17.45 -3.72 0.33
C LEU A 20 16.18 -3.95 -0.49
N ALA A 21 16.17 -4.91 -1.41
CA ALA A 21 14.95 -5.28 -2.13
C ALA A 21 13.96 -5.98 -1.21
N VAL A 22 14.40 -6.96 -0.42
CA VAL A 22 13.56 -7.65 0.56
C VAL A 22 13.04 -6.67 1.62
N ALA A 23 13.91 -5.83 2.18
CA ALA A 23 13.52 -4.80 3.14
C ALA A 23 12.52 -3.80 2.54
N GLY A 24 12.71 -3.41 1.27
CA GLY A 24 11.76 -2.56 0.55
C GLY A 24 10.39 -3.19 0.41
N VAL A 25 10.31 -4.48 0.06
CA VAL A 25 9.04 -5.22 -0.05
C VAL A 25 8.35 -5.35 1.31
N ILE A 26 9.10 -5.70 2.35
CA ILE A 26 8.58 -5.76 3.71
C ILE A 26 8.05 -4.38 4.13
N GLY A 27 8.80 -3.31 3.85
CA GLY A 27 8.39 -1.93 4.10
C GLY A 27 7.09 -1.55 3.39
N ASP A 28 6.95 -1.89 2.10
CA ASP A 28 5.76 -1.58 1.31
C ASP A 28 4.53 -2.32 1.84
N VAL A 29 4.67 -3.61 2.18
CA VAL A 29 3.59 -4.40 2.78
C VAL A 29 3.21 -3.86 4.17
N ALA A 30 4.21 -3.54 5.01
CA ALA A 30 3.98 -3.01 6.34
C ALA A 30 3.29 -1.64 6.31
N ALA A 31 3.74 -0.74 5.43
CA ALA A 31 3.14 0.58 5.24
C ALA A 31 1.68 0.46 4.77
N THR A 32 1.40 -0.42 3.81
CA THR A 32 0.03 -0.67 3.32
C THR A 32 -0.88 -1.19 4.43
N ARG A 33 -0.40 -2.17 5.22
CA ARG A 33 -1.15 -2.73 6.35
C ARG A 33 -1.38 -1.71 7.46
N LEU A 34 -0.39 -0.86 7.75
CA LEU A 34 -0.51 0.19 8.76
C LEU A 34 -1.51 1.27 8.32
N MET A 35 -1.47 1.66 7.04
CA MET A 35 -2.43 2.59 6.44
C MET A 35 -3.85 2.05 6.58
N GLU A 36 -4.10 0.80 6.17
CA GLU A 36 -5.42 0.16 6.29
C GLU A 36 -5.90 0.07 7.73
N ARG A 37 -5.03 -0.29 8.68
CA ARG A 37 -5.39 -0.36 10.10
C ARG A 37 -5.75 1.00 10.70
N ARG A 38 -5.18 2.09 10.19
CA ARG A 38 -5.47 3.45 10.67
C ARG A 38 -6.65 4.10 9.96
N MET A 39 -7.10 3.55 8.84
CA MET A 39 -8.28 4.04 8.14
C MET A 39 -9.56 3.57 8.85
N ASP A 40 -10.57 4.44 8.88
CA ASP A 40 -11.90 4.02 9.32
C ASP A 40 -12.42 2.94 8.36
N SER A 41 -13.10 1.93 8.91
CA SER A 41 -13.73 0.82 8.16
C SER A 41 -14.48 1.26 6.90
N VAL A 42 -15.15 2.42 6.94
CA VAL A 42 -15.89 2.95 5.78
C VAL A 42 -14.94 3.55 4.75
N ALA A 43 -13.88 4.26 5.17
CA ALA A 43 -12.89 4.82 4.26
C ALA A 43 -12.00 3.74 3.60
N ALA A 44 -11.85 2.57 4.22
CA ALA A 44 -11.09 1.43 3.68
C ALA A 44 -11.88 0.60 2.65
N GLU A 45 -13.21 0.68 2.65
CA GLU A 45 -14.12 -0.07 1.77
C GLU A 45 -13.79 0.07 0.26
N PRO A 46 -13.40 1.26 -0.26
CA PRO A 46 -12.97 1.43 -1.65
C PRO A 46 -11.66 0.72 -2.00
N LEU A 47 -10.77 0.45 -1.04
CA LEU A 47 -9.54 -0.31 -1.30
C LEU A 47 -9.80 -1.80 -1.54
N HIS A 48 -10.98 -2.30 -1.16
CA HIS A 48 -11.34 -3.71 -1.28
C HIS A 48 -12.32 -4.01 -2.42
N HIS A 49 -12.97 -2.98 -2.98
CA HIS A 49 -13.97 -3.13 -4.03
C HIS A 49 -13.50 -2.63 -5.39
N GLY A 50 -14.16 -3.13 -6.44
CA GLY A 50 -13.93 -2.71 -7.82
C GLY A 50 -12.51 -2.89 -8.32
N ARG A 51 -12.08 -1.99 -9.19
CA ARG A 51 -10.77 -2.03 -9.87
C ARG A 51 -9.60 -1.82 -8.91
N ALA A 52 -9.79 -1.08 -7.81
CA ALA A 52 -8.77 -0.90 -6.78
C ALA A 52 -8.48 -2.21 -6.03
N GLY A 53 -9.53 -2.94 -5.64
CA GLY A 53 -9.39 -4.24 -4.96
C GLY A 53 -8.70 -5.30 -5.81
N THR A 54 -8.98 -5.35 -7.12
CA THR A 54 -8.30 -6.29 -8.02
C THR A 54 -6.82 -5.94 -8.20
N LEU A 55 -6.49 -4.67 -8.39
CA LEU A 55 -5.10 -4.21 -8.48
C LEU A 55 -4.32 -4.50 -7.20
N LYS A 56 -4.92 -4.27 -6.03
CA LYS A 56 -4.32 -4.56 -4.73
C LYS A 56 -4.01 -6.05 -4.56
N ARG A 57 -4.94 -6.93 -4.92
CA ARG A 57 -4.72 -8.39 -4.90
C ARG A 57 -3.60 -8.83 -5.82
N TRP A 58 -3.52 -8.27 -7.02
CA TRP A 58 -2.43 -8.54 -7.94
C TRP A 58 -1.10 -8.02 -7.40
N ALA A 59 -1.07 -6.80 -6.85
CA ALA A 59 0.11 -6.23 -6.22
C ALA A 59 0.66 -7.12 -5.09
N GLU A 60 -0.21 -7.61 -4.20
CA GLU A 60 0.17 -8.49 -3.10
C GLU A 60 0.75 -9.81 -3.61
N ARG A 61 0.13 -10.42 -4.62
CA ARG A 61 0.63 -11.63 -5.27
C ARG A 61 2.00 -11.41 -5.92
N LEU A 62 2.17 -10.35 -6.69
CA LEU A 62 3.44 -10.03 -7.34
C LEU A 62 4.52 -9.69 -6.31
N ALA A 63 4.18 -9.01 -5.22
CA ALA A 63 5.13 -8.72 -4.14
C ALA A 63 5.62 -10.00 -3.45
N VAL A 64 4.73 -10.95 -3.17
CA VAL A 64 5.09 -12.25 -2.58
C VAL A 64 5.96 -13.06 -3.54
N VAL A 65 5.53 -13.22 -4.80
CA VAL A 65 6.28 -13.97 -5.81
C VAL A 65 7.64 -13.33 -6.08
N GLY A 66 7.68 -12.00 -6.25
CA GLY A 66 8.91 -11.25 -6.46
C GLY A 66 9.84 -11.31 -5.25
N GLY A 67 9.32 -11.24 -4.02
CA GLY A 67 10.09 -11.35 -2.78
C GLY A 67 10.71 -12.74 -2.59
N ILE A 68 9.94 -13.80 -2.86
CA ILE A 68 10.45 -15.19 -2.87
C ILE A 68 11.53 -15.33 -3.96
N GLY A 69 11.26 -14.84 -5.17
CA GLY A 69 12.24 -14.84 -6.26
C GLY A 69 13.53 -14.09 -5.93
N ALA A 70 13.44 -13.00 -5.17
CA ALA A 70 14.61 -12.24 -4.72
C ALA A 70 15.47 -13.06 -3.76
N LEU A 71 14.85 -13.80 -2.84
CA LEU A 71 15.52 -14.69 -1.89
C LEU A 71 16.32 -15.80 -2.60
N PHE A 72 15.75 -16.37 -3.67
CA PHE A 72 16.36 -17.46 -4.43
C PHE A 72 17.23 -17.00 -5.62
N SER A 73 17.33 -15.68 -5.87
CA SER A 73 18.10 -15.10 -6.97
C SER A 73 19.62 -15.22 -6.83
N GLY A 74 20.10 -15.78 -5.71
CA GLY A 74 21.51 -15.97 -5.38
C GLY A 74 22.35 -16.66 -6.45
N ARG A 75 21.74 -17.54 -7.25
CA ARG A 75 22.43 -18.36 -8.25
C ARG A 75 22.25 -17.92 -9.70
N SER A 76 21.35 -16.98 -10.00
CA SER A 76 21.04 -16.63 -11.40
C SER A 76 20.66 -15.17 -11.59
N ARG A 77 21.37 -14.50 -12.52
CA ARG A 77 21.10 -13.11 -12.93
C ARG A 77 19.71 -12.95 -13.56
N THR A 78 19.22 -13.96 -14.27
CA THR A 78 17.88 -13.92 -14.87
C THR A 78 16.80 -13.95 -13.80
N VAL A 79 16.96 -14.77 -12.76
CA VAL A 79 16.03 -14.82 -11.61
C VAL A 79 16.02 -13.50 -10.84
N SER A 80 17.21 -12.88 -10.66
CA SER A 80 17.31 -11.56 -10.03
C SER A 80 16.58 -10.47 -10.84
N ALA A 81 16.78 -10.43 -12.16
CA ALA A 81 16.13 -9.45 -13.02
C ALA A 81 14.60 -9.64 -13.08
N VAL A 82 14.12 -10.89 -13.22
CA VAL A 82 12.68 -11.22 -13.24
C VAL A 82 12.03 -10.86 -11.90
N SER A 83 12.69 -11.17 -10.78
CA SER A 83 12.22 -10.76 -9.45
C SER A 83 12.14 -9.23 -9.34
N GLY A 84 13.18 -8.50 -9.76
CA GLY A 84 13.19 -7.03 -9.77
C GLY A 84 12.04 -6.43 -10.58
N VAL A 85 11.78 -6.94 -11.79
CA VAL A 85 10.66 -6.51 -12.65
C VAL A 85 9.31 -6.81 -11.99
N THR A 86 9.17 -7.99 -11.40
CA THR A 86 7.93 -8.40 -10.71
C THR A 86 7.64 -7.49 -9.52
N LEU A 87 8.67 -7.10 -8.76
CA LEU A 87 8.55 -6.16 -7.65
C LEU A 87 8.21 -4.74 -8.11
N LEU A 88 8.76 -4.29 -9.25
CA LEU A 88 8.38 -3.01 -9.86
C LEU A 88 6.92 -3.01 -10.30
N ALA A 89 6.47 -4.09 -10.94
CA ALA A 89 5.08 -4.27 -11.33
C ALA A 89 4.14 -4.29 -10.11
N ALA A 90 4.54 -4.97 -9.01
CA ALA A 90 3.80 -4.92 -7.74
C ALA A 90 3.63 -3.49 -7.23
N SER A 91 4.72 -2.71 -7.17
CA SER A 91 4.70 -1.32 -6.72
C SER A 91 3.81 -0.43 -7.59
N ALA A 92 3.85 -0.62 -8.91
CA ALA A 92 2.97 0.08 -9.84
C ALA A 92 1.50 -0.27 -9.58
N CYS A 93 1.16 -1.55 -9.43
CA CYS A 93 -0.19 -1.99 -9.12
C CYS A 93 -0.71 -1.40 -7.79
N THR A 94 0.13 -1.33 -6.75
CA THR A 94 -0.26 -0.67 -5.48
C THR A 94 -0.59 0.81 -5.69
N ARG A 95 0.26 1.55 -6.41
CA ARG A 95 0.03 2.98 -6.67
C ARG A 95 -1.23 3.24 -7.48
N PHE A 96 -1.45 2.49 -8.55
CA PHE A 96 -2.67 2.61 -9.34
C PHE A 96 -3.92 2.15 -8.57
N GLY A 97 -3.78 1.15 -7.69
CA GLY A 97 -4.85 0.71 -6.79
C GLY A 97 -5.28 1.83 -5.83
N VAL A 98 -4.31 2.50 -5.19
CA VAL A 98 -4.57 3.66 -4.31
C VAL A 98 -5.21 4.81 -5.08
N PHE A 99 -4.73 5.10 -6.29
CA PHE A 99 -5.30 6.14 -7.15
C PHE A 99 -6.77 5.87 -7.49
N HIS A 100 -7.10 4.65 -7.93
CA HIS A 100 -8.47 4.27 -8.22
C HIS A 100 -9.36 4.27 -6.98
N ALA A 101 -8.84 3.83 -5.82
CA ALA A 101 -9.56 3.92 -4.56
C ALA A 101 -9.87 5.38 -4.18
N GLY A 102 -8.93 6.29 -4.43
CA GLY A 102 -9.14 7.73 -4.23
C GLY A 102 -10.24 8.31 -5.11
N ILE A 103 -10.28 7.92 -6.39
CA ILE A 103 -11.36 8.32 -7.32
C ILE A 103 -12.72 7.83 -6.84
N GLU A 104 -12.84 6.56 -6.43
CA GLU A 104 -14.11 6.02 -5.92
C GLU A 104 -14.53 6.68 -4.60
N SER A 105 -13.57 6.95 -3.72
CA SER A 105 -13.81 7.67 -2.46
C SER A 105 -14.28 9.11 -2.70
N ALA A 106 -13.82 9.76 -3.78
CA ALA A 106 -14.25 11.10 -4.15
C ALA A 106 -15.65 11.16 -4.80
N LYS A 107 -16.10 10.07 -5.43
CA LYS A 107 -17.41 9.99 -6.10
C LYS A 107 -18.56 9.82 -5.12
N ASP A 108 -18.33 9.18 -3.97
CA ASP A 108 -19.36 8.93 -2.97
C ASP A 108 -19.06 9.71 -1.66
N PRO A 109 -19.87 10.73 -1.32
CA PRO A 109 -19.74 11.51 -0.09
C PRO A 109 -19.73 10.67 1.19
N ARG A 110 -20.30 9.46 1.17
CA ARG A 110 -20.31 8.53 2.29
C ARG A 110 -18.90 8.26 2.83
N TYR A 111 -17.91 8.14 1.96
CA TYR A 111 -16.53 7.80 2.32
C TYR A 111 -15.76 8.95 2.98
N THR A 112 -16.28 10.18 2.93
CA THR A 112 -15.71 11.34 3.63
C THR A 112 -16.54 11.75 4.84
N ILE A 113 -17.87 11.73 4.73
CA ILE A 113 -18.79 12.23 5.77
C ILE A 113 -18.90 11.27 6.95
N ILE A 114 -19.04 9.96 6.73
CA ILE A 114 -19.21 8.99 7.83
C ILE A 114 -17.98 8.94 8.74
N PRO A 115 -16.73 8.87 8.23
CA PRO A 115 -15.55 8.92 9.08
C PRO A 115 -15.44 10.22 9.88
N GLN A 116 -15.80 11.36 9.29
CA GLN A 116 -15.83 12.66 9.99
C GLN A 116 -16.86 12.67 11.12
N LYS A 117 -18.07 12.18 10.88
CA LYS A 117 -19.12 12.07 11.91
C LYS A 117 -18.71 11.14 13.05
N ARG A 118 -18.08 9.99 12.75
CA ARG A 118 -17.56 9.07 13.77
C ARG A 118 -16.47 9.70 14.63
N ARG A 119 -15.52 10.41 14.01
CA ARG A 119 -14.48 11.17 14.72
C ARG A 119 -15.08 12.24 15.64
N LEU A 120 -16.11 12.95 15.19
CA LEU A 120 -16.81 13.94 16.00
C LEU A 120 -17.56 13.30 17.17
N ALA A 121 -18.26 12.17 16.94
CA ALA A 121 -18.94 11.42 18.00
C ALA A 121 -17.97 10.91 19.07
N ALA A 122 -16.80 10.37 18.67
CA ALA A 122 -15.77 9.93 19.60
C ALA A 122 -15.20 11.08 20.45
N ARG A 123 -15.00 12.26 19.85
CA ARG A 123 -14.56 13.47 20.59
C ARG A 123 -15.60 13.96 21.58
N ARG A 124 -16.88 13.95 21.21
CA ARG A 124 -18.00 14.28 22.11
C ARG A 124 -18.11 13.31 23.27
N ALA A 125 -17.94 12.01 23.02
CA ALA A 125 -17.88 11.00 24.08
C ALA A 125 -16.69 11.19 25.04
N ALA A 126 -15.59 11.78 24.55
CA ALA A 126 -14.42 12.15 25.35
C ALA A 126 -14.57 13.52 26.06
N GLY A 127 -15.73 14.19 25.97
CA GLY A 127 -15.99 15.45 26.67
C GLY A 127 -15.39 16.70 26.02
N ILE A 128 -14.89 16.61 24.78
CA ILE A 128 -14.30 17.76 24.07
C ILE A 128 -15.42 18.49 23.30
N THR A 129 -15.89 19.62 23.82
CA THR A 129 -17.00 20.42 23.24
C THR A 129 -16.62 21.82 22.77
N ASP A 130 -15.39 22.29 23.02
CA ASP A 130 -14.99 23.69 22.75
C ASP A 130 -14.74 24.05 21.27
N ASP A 131 -14.78 23.08 20.35
CA ASP A 131 -14.28 23.25 18.97
C ASP A 131 -15.39 23.14 17.89
N SER A 132 -16.66 23.37 18.27
CA SER A 132 -17.77 23.44 17.32
C SER A 132 -18.27 24.87 17.15
N ILE A 133 -17.97 25.48 15.99
CA ILE A 133 -18.48 26.80 15.56
C ILE A 133 -20.02 26.81 15.40
N THR A 134 -20.67 25.65 15.46
CA THR A 134 -22.13 25.56 15.45
C THR A 134 -22.67 25.65 16.88
N THR A 135 -22.76 26.87 17.40
CA THR A 135 -23.75 27.20 18.43
C THR A 135 -25.14 26.94 17.86
N GLY A 136 -25.82 25.94 18.40
CA GLY A 136 -27.24 25.74 18.15
C GLY A 136 -28.03 26.93 18.70
N TYR A 137 -28.97 27.40 17.89
CA TYR A 137 -30.14 28.15 18.30
C TYR A 137 -31.36 27.40 17.78
#